data_AF-A0AA42NQ24-F1
#
_entry.id   AF-A0AA42NQ24-F1
#
_cell.length_a   1.000
_cell.length_b   1.000
_cell.length_c   1.000
_cell.angle_alpha   90.00
_cell.angle_beta   90.00
_cell.angle_gamma   90.00
#
_symmetry.space_group_name_H-M   'P 1'
#
loop_
_entity.id
_entity.type
_entity.pdbx_description
1 polymer ?
#
loop_
_entity_poly.entity_id
_entity_poly.type
_entity_poly.pdbx_seq_one_letter_code
_entity_poly.pdbx_strand_id
1 'polypeptide(L)'
;MRLLDPRHAPDATLPCELRDHPEWHQGRERYCLWSIPVECPRVLARLDTARVLLGDWLHPPDLRQAHITLFVCGFPCAEPGHDDDIATTRLDDQRGALEALRMAPFELSIGGLDSFASAAFLAVGEDARLDHLRQALGRLATEVRQAPYVPHLTVGLYRVAASTAEWRHRAAALGGCPPLALPVRELQLVSYAAAEPQGPLRIEARVALA
;
A
#
# COMPACT_ATOMS: atom_id res chain seq x y z
N MET A 1 13.65 3.09 2.08
CA MET A 1 14.48 4.28 1.79
C MET A 1 13.76 5.13 0.75
N ARG A 2 13.54 6.43 1.01
CA ARG A 2 12.73 7.32 0.15
C ARG A 2 13.64 8.16 -0.77
N LEU A 3 13.21 8.47 -1.99
CA LEU A 3 13.99 9.27 -2.97
C LEU A 3 14.16 10.73 -2.54
N LEU A 4 13.24 11.23 -1.73
CA LEU A 4 13.35 12.56 -1.14
C LEU A 4 14.01 12.57 0.24
N ASP A 5 14.49 11.44 0.77
CA ASP A 5 15.29 11.41 2.01
C ASP A 5 16.65 12.08 1.76
N PRO A 6 16.97 13.21 2.41
CA PRO A 6 18.22 13.94 2.16
C PRO A 6 19.47 13.20 2.62
N ARG A 7 19.35 12.15 3.45
CA ARG A 7 20.50 11.44 4.03
C ARG A 7 20.81 10.12 3.35
N HIS A 8 19.79 9.48 2.80
CA HIS A 8 19.91 8.14 2.24
C HIS A 8 19.13 7.99 0.93
N ALA A 9 18.89 9.02 0.13
CA ALA A 9 18.21 8.80 -1.15
C ALA A 9 19.01 7.80 -2.02
N PRO A 10 18.36 6.80 -2.66
CA PRO A 10 19.03 6.00 -3.68
C PRO A 10 19.44 6.90 -4.86
N ASP A 11 20.47 6.50 -5.61
CA ASP A 11 20.98 7.29 -6.74
C ASP A 11 20.02 7.29 -7.95
N ALA A 12 19.20 6.24 -8.06
CA ALA A 12 18.24 6.05 -9.14
C ALA A 12 17.01 5.24 -8.67
N THR A 13 15.95 5.30 -9.47
CA THR A 13 14.84 4.34 -9.38
C THR A 13 15.28 2.95 -9.82
N LEU A 14 14.62 1.94 -9.29
CA LEU A 14 14.83 0.53 -9.58
C LEU A 14 13.64 0.00 -10.39
N PRO A 15 13.83 -0.41 -11.65
CA PRO A 15 12.80 -1.09 -12.41
C PRO A 15 12.30 -2.33 -11.66
N CYS A 16 10.98 -2.51 -11.64
CA CYS A 16 10.33 -3.73 -11.19
C CYS A 16 9.91 -4.55 -12.41
N GLU A 17 10.18 -5.85 -12.40
CA GLU A 17 9.62 -6.78 -13.37
C GLU A 17 8.22 -7.20 -12.92
N LEU A 18 7.22 -7.02 -13.79
CA LEU A 18 5.88 -7.56 -13.56
C LEU A 18 5.83 -8.98 -14.08
N ARG A 19 6.11 -9.95 -13.21
CA ARG A 19 6.04 -11.37 -13.51
C ARG A 19 5.43 -12.16 -12.36
N ASP A 20 5.11 -13.41 -12.64
CA ASP A 20 4.85 -14.41 -11.61
C ASP A 20 6.15 -14.74 -10.85
N HIS A 21 6.00 -15.08 -9.57
CA HIS A 21 7.07 -15.51 -8.67
C HIS A 21 6.73 -16.85 -7.98
N PRO A 22 6.75 -17.98 -8.70
CA PRO A 22 6.50 -19.31 -8.13
C PRO A 22 7.40 -19.66 -6.95
N GLU A 23 8.64 -19.14 -6.95
CA GLU A 23 9.61 -19.28 -5.88
C GLU A 23 9.11 -18.68 -4.55
N TRP A 24 8.29 -17.63 -4.62
CA TRP A 24 7.74 -16.97 -3.45
C TRP A 24 6.43 -17.62 -3.04
N HIS A 25 5.45 -17.71 -3.95
CA HIS A 25 4.13 -18.17 -3.55
C HIS A 25 4.04 -19.69 -3.37
N GLN A 26 4.96 -20.49 -3.92
CA GLN A 26 5.06 -21.94 -3.69
C GLN A 26 3.73 -22.70 -3.88
N GLY A 27 2.94 -22.28 -4.87
CA GLY A 27 1.62 -22.85 -5.15
C GLY A 27 0.46 -22.27 -4.33
N ARG A 28 0.72 -21.41 -3.34
CA ARG A 28 -0.32 -20.65 -2.61
C ARG A 28 -0.92 -19.59 -3.55
N GLU A 29 -2.24 -19.54 -3.61
CA GLU A 29 -2.94 -18.82 -4.68
C GLU A 29 -3.21 -17.35 -4.39
N ARG A 30 -3.47 -17.00 -3.13
CA ARG A 30 -3.94 -15.66 -2.75
C ARG A 30 -3.12 -15.09 -1.60
N TYR A 31 -2.83 -13.81 -1.68
CA TYR A 31 -2.08 -13.10 -0.65
C TYR A 31 -2.94 -11.99 -0.04
N CYS A 32 -3.02 -11.94 1.28
CA CYS A 32 -3.96 -11.10 2.03
C CYS A 32 -3.27 -9.91 2.72
N LEU A 33 -3.97 -8.78 2.77
CA LEU A 33 -3.61 -7.60 3.53
C LEU A 33 -4.84 -6.81 3.98
N TRP A 34 -4.71 -6.06 5.07
CA TRP A 34 -5.65 -5.01 5.43
C TRP A 34 -5.30 -3.71 4.70
N SER A 35 -6.31 -3.03 4.19
CA SER A 35 -6.18 -1.78 3.44
C SER A 35 -7.24 -0.75 3.82
N ILE A 36 -6.93 0.50 3.48
CA ILE A 36 -7.88 1.61 3.44
C ILE A 36 -8.19 1.88 1.96
N PRO A 37 -9.44 1.72 1.50
CA PRO A 37 -9.81 2.03 0.12
C PRO A 37 -9.74 3.54 -0.13
N VAL A 38 -9.33 3.93 -1.34
CA VAL A 38 -9.25 5.33 -1.76
C VAL A 38 -10.26 5.59 -2.86
N GLU A 39 -11.40 6.16 -2.48
CA GLU A 39 -12.49 6.49 -3.41
C GLU A 39 -12.71 8.01 -3.54
N CYS A 40 -11.98 8.84 -2.78
CA CYS A 40 -12.14 10.28 -2.78
C CYS A 40 -11.73 10.87 -4.16
N PRO A 41 -12.66 11.52 -4.91
CA PRO A 41 -12.39 11.98 -6.27
C PRO A 41 -11.21 12.96 -6.37
N ARG A 42 -11.03 13.82 -5.37
CA ARG A 42 -9.92 14.78 -5.33
C ARG A 42 -8.56 14.09 -5.18
N VAL A 43 -8.51 13.02 -4.38
CA VAL A 43 -7.29 12.23 -4.19
C VAL A 43 -7.00 11.40 -5.43
N LEU A 44 -8.02 10.77 -6.03
CA LEU A 44 -7.89 10.04 -7.29
C LEU A 44 -7.42 10.94 -8.44
N ALA A 45 -7.92 12.17 -8.54
CA ALA A 45 -7.43 13.13 -9.54
C ALA A 45 -5.94 13.48 -9.36
N ARG A 46 -5.46 13.59 -8.10
CA ARG A 46 -4.03 13.78 -7.83
C ARG A 46 -3.21 12.53 -8.15
N LEU A 47 -3.74 11.35 -7.86
CA LEU A 47 -3.12 10.07 -8.22
C LEU A 47 -2.91 9.97 -9.73
N ASP A 48 -3.94 10.30 -10.52
CA ASP A 48 -3.87 10.28 -11.97
C ASP A 48 -2.94 11.37 -12.51
N THR A 49 -2.93 12.56 -11.90
CA THR A 49 -1.93 13.59 -12.24
C THR A 49 -0.50 13.08 -12.03
N ALA A 50 -0.24 12.36 -10.94
CA ALA A 50 1.07 11.76 -10.68
C ALA A 50 1.43 10.68 -11.72
N ARG A 51 0.45 9.84 -12.11
CA ARG A 51 0.63 8.83 -13.16
C ARG A 51 0.96 9.46 -14.52
N VAL A 52 0.25 10.53 -14.90
CA VAL A 52 0.52 11.27 -16.15
C VAL A 52 1.90 11.91 -16.13
N LEU A 53 2.28 12.54 -15.00
CA LEU A 53 3.59 13.16 -14.85
C LEU A 53 4.73 12.17 -15.01
N LEU A 54 4.65 11.02 -14.33
CA LEU A 54 5.70 10.00 -14.39
C LEU A 54 5.64 9.21 -15.70
N GLY A 55 4.45 9.05 -16.27
CA GLY A 55 4.19 8.64 -17.64
C GLY A 55 4.91 7.35 -18.01
N ASP A 56 5.84 7.48 -18.94
CA ASP A 56 6.61 6.37 -19.52
C ASP A 56 7.62 5.72 -18.56
N TRP A 57 7.74 6.20 -17.33
CA TRP A 57 8.57 5.56 -16.32
C TRP A 57 7.86 4.48 -15.53
N LEU A 58 6.54 4.52 -15.47
CA LEU A 58 5.74 3.55 -14.70
C LEU A 58 5.23 2.45 -15.61
N HIS A 59 5.04 1.25 -15.08
CA HIS A 59 4.18 0.28 -15.77
C HIS A 59 2.78 0.90 -16.02
N PRO A 60 2.10 0.54 -17.12
CA PRO A 60 0.74 0.99 -17.36
C PRO A 60 -0.14 0.74 -16.13
N PRO A 61 -1.07 1.66 -15.80
CA PRO A 61 -2.00 1.41 -14.71
C PRO A 61 -2.77 0.12 -15.00
N ASP A 62 -2.75 -0.79 -14.04
CA ASP A 62 -3.44 -2.07 -14.06
C ASP A 62 -4.85 -1.94 -13.48
N LEU A 63 -5.51 -3.08 -13.26
CA LEU A 63 -6.83 -3.17 -12.65
C LEU A 63 -6.80 -3.01 -11.13
N ARG A 64 -5.65 -2.70 -10.52
CA ARG A 64 -5.51 -2.62 -9.07
C ARG A 64 -6.15 -1.36 -8.52
N GLN A 65 -7.07 -1.56 -7.59
CA GLN A 65 -7.82 -0.49 -6.95
C GLN A 65 -6.88 0.37 -6.09
N ALA A 66 -7.13 1.68 -6.06
CA ALA A 66 -6.38 2.62 -5.22
C ALA A 66 -6.63 2.33 -3.74
N HIS A 67 -5.55 2.10 -2.99
CA HIS A 67 -5.63 1.77 -1.58
C HIS A 67 -4.34 2.20 -0.85
N ILE A 68 -4.46 2.38 0.47
CA ILE A 68 -3.32 2.48 1.38
C ILE A 68 -3.22 1.16 2.12
N THR A 69 -2.09 0.47 2.02
CA THR A 69 -1.84 -0.76 2.80
C THR A 69 -1.74 -0.40 4.28
N LEU A 70 -2.59 -1.03 5.10
CA LEU A 70 -2.59 -0.87 6.54
C LEU A 70 -1.72 -1.92 7.22
N PHE A 71 -1.85 -3.19 6.84
CA PHE A 71 -1.13 -4.31 7.46
C PHE A 71 -1.04 -5.49 6.49
N VAL A 72 0.16 -6.03 6.27
CA VAL A 72 0.35 -7.20 5.38
C VAL A 72 0.20 -8.48 6.19
N CYS A 73 -0.76 -9.33 5.80
CA CYS A 73 -1.11 -10.52 6.57
C CYS A 73 -0.33 -11.76 6.14
N GLY A 74 -0.25 -12.05 4.83
CA GLY A 74 0.37 -13.27 4.32
C GLY A 74 -0.58 -14.13 3.48
N PHE A 75 -0.19 -15.38 3.25
CA PHE A 75 -0.97 -16.41 2.57
C PHE A 75 -1.94 -17.08 3.55
N PRO A 76 -3.26 -16.96 3.37
CA PRO A 76 -4.23 -17.61 4.23
C PRO A 76 -4.20 -19.13 4.06
N CYS A 77 -4.07 -19.87 5.16
CA CYS A 77 -4.13 -21.33 5.17
C CYS A 77 -4.75 -21.86 6.48
N ALA A 78 -5.09 -23.15 6.51
CA ALA A 78 -5.61 -23.78 7.73
C ALA A 78 -4.48 -24.08 8.74
N GLU A 79 -3.32 -24.50 8.22
CA GLU A 79 -2.16 -24.92 9.00
C GLU A 79 -0.93 -24.14 8.49
N PRO A 80 -0.55 -23.02 9.15
CA PRO A 80 0.62 -22.23 8.76
C PRO A 80 1.92 -23.03 8.86
N GLY A 81 2.68 -23.07 7.75
CA GLY A 81 3.97 -23.74 7.68
C GLY A 81 5.13 -22.81 7.29
N HIS A 82 4.83 -21.70 6.63
CA HIS A 82 5.80 -20.68 6.21
C HIS A 82 5.70 -19.40 7.07
N ASP A 83 6.76 -18.59 7.07
CA ASP A 83 6.84 -17.34 7.83
C ASP A 83 5.92 -16.23 7.27
N ASP A 84 5.47 -16.40 6.02
CA ASP A 84 4.47 -15.56 5.36
C ASP A 84 3.10 -16.23 5.23
N ASP A 85 2.84 -17.32 5.96
CA ASP A 85 1.50 -17.89 6.11
C ASP A 85 0.73 -17.23 7.28
N ILE A 86 -0.59 -17.18 7.14
CA ILE A 86 -1.49 -16.77 8.22
C ILE A 86 -2.67 -17.74 8.34
N ALA A 87 -2.98 -18.17 9.56
CA ALA A 87 -4.17 -19.00 9.79
C ALA A 87 -5.44 -18.21 9.43
N THR A 88 -6.37 -18.81 8.70
CA THR A 88 -7.63 -18.16 8.32
C THR A 88 -8.42 -17.65 9.53
N THR A 89 -8.40 -18.39 10.63
CA THR A 89 -9.01 -17.97 11.91
C THR A 89 -8.40 -16.69 12.47
N ARG A 90 -7.12 -16.40 12.22
CA ARG A 90 -6.48 -15.14 12.64
C ARG A 90 -6.94 -13.94 11.83
N LEU A 91 -7.35 -14.12 10.59
CA LEU A 91 -7.98 -13.05 9.80
C LEU A 91 -9.36 -12.69 10.36
N ASP A 92 -10.13 -13.68 10.81
CA ASP A 92 -11.40 -13.45 11.50
C ASP A 92 -11.19 -12.77 12.86
N ASP A 93 -10.20 -13.21 13.64
CA ASP A 93 -9.82 -12.54 14.90
C ASP A 93 -9.43 -11.08 14.67
N GLN A 94 -8.65 -10.81 13.61
CA GLN A 94 -8.25 -9.45 13.22
C GLN A 94 -9.45 -8.58 12.89
N ARG A 95 -10.41 -9.10 12.11
CA ARG A 95 -11.68 -8.40 11.83
C ARG A 95 -12.41 -8.06 13.13
N GLY A 96 -12.60 -9.04 14.01
CA GLY A 96 -13.30 -8.85 15.28
C GLY A 96 -12.60 -7.83 16.19
N ALA A 97 -11.26 -7.84 16.23
CA ALA A 97 -10.49 -6.87 16.98
C ALA A 97 -10.66 -5.44 16.42
N LEU A 98 -10.67 -5.26 15.10
CA LEU A 98 -10.91 -3.96 14.47
C LEU A 98 -12.34 -3.44 14.75
N GLU A 99 -13.35 -4.31 14.66
CA GLU A 99 -14.74 -3.97 14.99
C GLU A 99 -14.89 -3.56 16.46
N ALA A 100 -14.24 -4.29 17.37
CA ALA A 100 -14.28 -4.03 18.80
C ALA A 100 -13.64 -2.70 19.21
N LEU A 101 -12.73 -2.13 18.39
CA LEU A 101 -12.18 -0.80 18.65
C LEU A 101 -13.24 0.30 18.57
N ARG A 102 -14.33 0.08 17.82
CA ARG A 102 -15.37 1.08 17.55
C ARG A 102 -14.78 2.45 17.17
N MET A 103 -13.75 2.41 16.33
CA MET A 103 -13.02 3.61 15.94
C MET A 103 -13.92 4.51 15.12
N ALA A 104 -13.97 5.80 15.48
CA ALA A 104 -14.71 6.78 14.70
C ALA A 104 -14.07 7.03 13.33
N PRO A 105 -14.87 7.37 12.28
CA PRO A 105 -14.34 7.84 11.02
C PRO A 105 -13.34 8.99 11.23
N PHE A 106 -12.27 8.99 10.44
CA PHE A 106 -11.21 9.97 10.54
C PHE A 106 -10.73 10.39 9.15
N GLU A 107 -9.83 11.36 9.08
CA GLU A 107 -9.25 11.81 7.83
C GLU A 107 -7.74 11.60 7.83
N LEU A 108 -7.22 11.09 6.72
CA LEU A 108 -5.80 11.04 6.45
C LEU A 108 -5.39 12.23 5.57
N SER A 109 -4.20 12.74 5.82
CA SER A 109 -3.60 13.82 5.02
C SER A 109 -2.81 13.22 3.86
N ILE A 110 -3.26 13.43 2.62
CA ILE A 110 -2.56 12.99 1.39
C ILE A 110 -1.71 14.14 0.84
N GLY A 111 -0.39 14.00 0.94
CA GLY A 111 0.59 14.97 0.52
C GLY A 111 0.93 14.92 -0.98
N GLY A 112 2.17 15.34 -1.27
CA GLY A 112 2.75 15.34 -2.61
C GLY A 112 3.33 13.99 -3.02
N LEU A 113 3.94 14.00 -4.21
CA LEU A 113 4.61 12.84 -4.80
C LEU A 113 5.98 12.60 -4.14
N ASP A 114 6.25 11.36 -3.76
CA ASP A 114 7.54 10.84 -3.34
C ASP A 114 7.70 9.42 -3.92
N SER A 115 8.76 8.72 -3.55
CA SER A 115 9.06 7.42 -4.10
C SER A 115 9.91 6.56 -3.17
N PHE A 116 9.66 5.25 -3.22
CA PHE A 116 10.67 4.25 -2.89
C PHE A 116 11.50 3.97 -4.15
N ALA A 117 12.59 3.21 -4.02
CA ALA A 117 13.42 2.85 -5.18
C ALA A 117 12.57 2.23 -6.31
N SER A 118 11.65 1.33 -6.00
CA SER A 118 10.86 0.57 -6.99
C SER A 118 9.45 1.11 -7.28
N ALA A 119 8.95 2.05 -6.49
CA ALA A 119 7.55 2.48 -6.58
C ALA A 119 7.38 3.98 -6.26
N ALA A 120 6.67 4.68 -7.14
CA ALA A 120 6.18 6.03 -6.88
C ALA A 120 4.94 5.99 -5.99
N PHE A 121 4.78 6.98 -5.09
CA PHE A 121 3.62 7.06 -4.22
C PHE A 121 3.27 8.51 -3.84
N LEU A 122 2.00 8.76 -3.51
CA LEU A 122 1.60 9.96 -2.78
C LEU A 122 1.81 9.74 -1.29
N ALA A 123 2.49 10.68 -0.64
CA ALA A 123 2.78 10.60 0.79
C ALA A 123 1.48 10.64 1.60
N VAL A 124 1.40 9.80 2.63
CA VAL A 124 0.33 9.86 3.62
C VAL A 124 0.94 10.38 4.91
N GLY A 125 0.30 11.38 5.52
CA GLY A 125 0.74 11.92 6.81
C GLY A 125 0.70 10.86 7.91
N GLU A 126 1.61 10.98 8.86
CA GLU A 126 1.58 10.15 10.06
C GLU A 126 0.30 10.41 10.86
N ASP A 127 -0.28 9.35 11.40
CA ASP A 127 -1.53 9.40 12.13
C ASP A 127 -1.57 8.29 13.18
N ALA A 128 -1.68 8.67 14.45
CA ALA A 128 -1.72 7.73 15.57
C ALA A 128 -2.86 6.70 15.49
N ARG A 129 -3.92 6.99 14.74
CA ARG A 129 -5.00 6.02 14.48
C ARG A 129 -4.51 4.86 13.63
N LEU A 130 -3.64 5.10 12.65
CA LEU A 130 -3.03 4.02 11.87
C LEU A 130 -2.19 3.12 12.76
N ASP A 131 -1.41 3.70 13.68
CA ASP A 131 -0.63 2.92 14.64
C ASP A 131 -1.52 2.10 15.56
N HIS A 132 -2.62 2.68 16.06
CA HIS A 132 -3.58 1.97 16.89
C HIS A 132 -4.22 0.78 16.16
N LEU A 133 -4.67 0.98 14.92
CA LEU A 133 -5.22 -0.09 14.08
C LEU A 133 -4.18 -1.19 13.85
N ARG A 134 -2.94 -0.81 13.49
CA ARG A 134 -1.84 -1.75 13.25
C ARG A 134 -1.43 -2.50 14.50
N GLN A 135 -1.44 -1.87 15.67
CA GLN A 135 -1.19 -2.55 16.94
C GLN A 135 -2.28 -3.57 17.27
N ALA A 136 -3.55 -3.29 16.96
CA ALA A 136 -4.63 -4.26 17.13
C ALA A 136 -4.44 -5.50 16.26
N LEU A 137 -4.03 -5.31 15.01
CA LEU A 137 -3.71 -6.39 14.07
C LEU A 137 -2.45 -7.16 14.47
N GLY A 138 -1.40 -6.45 14.87
CA GLY A 138 -0.09 -6.99 15.24
C GLY A 138 -0.08 -7.80 16.53
N ARG A 139 -1.09 -7.65 17.40
CA ARG A 139 -1.28 -8.51 18.57
C ARG A 139 -1.74 -9.93 18.21
N LEU A 140 -2.27 -10.12 16.99
CA LEU A 140 -2.90 -11.37 16.55
C LEU A 140 -2.04 -12.14 15.54
N ALA A 141 -1.22 -11.43 14.76
CA ALA A 141 -0.29 -12.02 13.81
C ALA A 141 0.93 -11.10 13.61
N THR A 142 2.06 -11.69 13.24
CA THR A 142 3.24 -10.94 12.80
C THR A 142 2.98 -10.35 11.42
N GLU A 143 3.28 -9.07 11.22
CA GLU A 143 3.18 -8.47 9.88
C GLU A 143 4.28 -8.99 8.96
N VAL A 144 3.93 -9.40 7.74
CA VAL A 144 4.93 -9.77 6.72
C VAL A 144 5.51 -8.49 6.12
N ARG A 145 6.64 -8.03 6.69
CA ARG A 145 7.28 -6.76 6.29
C ARG A 145 8.78 -6.77 6.58
N GLN A 146 9.57 -6.23 5.64
CA GLN A 146 11.04 -6.21 5.71
C GLN A 146 11.64 -4.83 6.08
N ALA A 147 10.80 -3.79 6.22
CA ALA A 147 11.23 -2.42 6.51
C ALA A 147 10.23 -1.73 7.45
N PRO A 148 10.55 -0.60 8.09
CA PRO A 148 9.57 0.16 8.86
C PRO A 148 8.31 0.52 8.05
N TYR A 149 7.15 0.57 8.72
CA TYR A 149 5.92 1.01 8.09
C TYR A 149 5.99 2.47 7.71
N VAL A 150 5.61 2.76 6.46
CA VAL A 150 5.40 4.11 5.96
C VAL A 150 4.06 4.08 5.24
N PRO A 151 3.03 4.80 5.71
CA PRO A 151 1.76 4.85 5.00
C PRO A 151 1.97 5.61 3.68
N HIS A 152 1.44 5.06 2.60
CA HIS A 152 1.57 5.63 1.27
C HIS A 152 0.44 5.15 0.36
N LEU A 153 0.11 5.97 -0.64
CA LEU A 153 -0.80 5.61 -1.72
C LEU A 153 0.03 5.39 -2.99
N THR A 154 0.17 4.14 -3.41
CA THR A 154 0.99 3.77 -4.57
C THR A 154 0.43 4.37 -5.86
N VAL A 155 1.29 5.08 -6.59
CA VAL A 155 1.00 5.66 -7.92
C VAL A 155 1.24 4.62 -9.01
N GLY A 156 2.36 3.91 -8.91
CA GLY A 156 2.75 2.82 -9.81
C GLY A 156 4.18 2.34 -9.57
N LEU A 157 4.53 1.22 -10.19
CA LEU A 157 5.87 0.64 -10.15
C LEU A 157 6.70 1.12 -11.34
N TYR A 158 8.01 1.32 -11.14
CA TYR A 158 8.88 1.72 -12.23
C TYR A 158 9.13 0.57 -13.20
N ARG A 159 9.16 0.89 -14.50
CA ARG A 159 9.60 -0.02 -15.57
C ARG A 159 10.96 0.39 -16.15
N VAL A 160 11.45 1.58 -15.81
CA VAL A 160 12.76 2.10 -16.22
C VAL A 160 13.50 2.67 -15.02
N ALA A 161 14.83 2.68 -15.11
CA ALA A 161 15.67 3.39 -14.16
C ALA A 161 15.76 4.85 -14.61
N ALA A 162 15.55 5.77 -13.68
CA ALA A 162 15.76 7.20 -13.85
C ALA A 162 16.62 7.68 -12.69
N SER A 163 17.56 8.60 -12.94
CA SER A 163 18.35 9.19 -11.85
C SER A 163 17.45 9.95 -10.89
N THR A 164 17.85 10.04 -9.63
CA THR A 164 17.11 10.83 -8.63
C THR A 164 16.97 12.31 -9.03
N ALA A 165 17.92 12.86 -9.79
CA ALA A 165 17.85 14.22 -10.31
C ALA A 165 16.74 14.39 -11.37
N GLU A 166 16.69 13.50 -12.38
CA GLU A 166 15.62 13.49 -13.37
C GLU A 166 14.27 13.28 -12.69
N TRP A 167 14.24 12.37 -11.71
CA TRP A 167 13.03 12.08 -10.96
C TRP A 167 12.47 13.31 -10.25
N ARG A 168 13.32 14.02 -9.51
CA ARG A 168 12.95 15.26 -8.81
C ARG A 168 12.46 16.32 -9.78
N HIS A 169 13.10 16.46 -10.94
CA HIS A 169 12.69 17.42 -11.97
C HIS A 169 11.27 17.12 -12.46
N ARG A 170 10.98 15.85 -12.80
CA ARG A 170 9.66 15.44 -13.30
C ARG A 170 8.57 15.50 -12.21
N ALA A 171 8.92 15.17 -10.96
CA ALA A 171 8.00 15.18 -9.83
C ALA A 171 7.72 16.59 -9.25
N ALA A 172 8.48 17.61 -9.64
CA ALA A 172 8.45 18.95 -9.03
C ALA A 172 7.04 19.57 -9.00
N ALA A 173 6.21 19.31 -10.03
CA ALA A 173 4.84 19.82 -10.13
C ALA A 173 3.93 19.38 -8.97
N LEU A 174 4.23 18.24 -8.32
CA LEU A 174 3.49 17.73 -7.17
C LEU A 174 4.25 17.82 -5.85
N GLY A 175 5.48 18.34 -5.84
CA GLY A 175 6.31 18.41 -4.63
C GLY A 175 5.80 19.40 -3.57
N GLY A 176 5.06 20.44 -3.99
CA GLY A 176 4.57 21.52 -3.12
C GLY A 176 3.04 21.61 -3.00
N CYS A 177 2.30 20.60 -3.44
CA CYS A 177 0.84 20.65 -3.38
C CYS A 177 0.33 20.63 -1.93
N PRO A 178 -0.69 21.43 -1.60
CA PRO A 178 -1.30 21.36 -0.28
C PRO A 178 -1.90 19.96 -0.05
N PRO A 179 -1.84 19.43 1.18
CA PRO A 179 -2.41 18.14 1.46
C PRO A 179 -3.92 18.08 1.19
N LEU A 180 -4.40 16.92 0.75
CA LEU A 180 -5.83 16.63 0.60
C LEU A 180 -6.30 15.79 1.78
N ALA A 181 -7.51 16.06 2.25
CA ALA A 181 -8.18 15.18 3.20
C ALA A 181 -8.74 13.95 2.46
N LEU A 182 -8.36 12.77 2.95
CA LEU A 182 -8.95 11.48 2.57
C LEU A 182 -9.85 11.02 3.73
N PRO A 183 -11.18 11.04 3.57
CA PRO A 183 -12.07 10.48 4.58
C PRO A 183 -11.92 8.95 4.62
N VAL A 184 -11.66 8.43 5.82
CA VAL A 184 -11.59 7.00 6.13
C VAL A 184 -12.85 6.61 6.90
N ARG A 185 -13.65 5.75 6.28
CA ARG A 185 -14.95 5.28 6.83
C ARG A 185 -15.01 3.78 6.98
N GLU A 186 -14.11 3.06 6.34
CA GLU A 186 -14.03 1.61 6.42
C GLU A 186 -12.58 1.14 6.22
N LEU A 187 -12.34 -0.07 6.69
CA LEU A 187 -11.14 -0.86 6.43
C LEU A 187 -11.57 -2.10 5.65
N GLN A 188 -10.71 -2.58 4.76
CA GLN A 188 -10.99 -3.76 3.95
C GLN A 188 -9.91 -4.82 4.17
N LEU A 189 -10.31 -6.06 4.43
CA LEU A 189 -9.45 -7.20 4.21
C LEU A 189 -9.55 -7.52 2.72
N VAL A 190 -8.43 -7.43 2.03
CA VAL A 190 -8.35 -7.70 0.59
C VAL A 190 -7.33 -8.77 0.31
N SER A 191 -7.49 -9.43 -0.83
CA SER A 191 -6.53 -10.39 -1.33
C SER A 191 -6.32 -10.20 -2.84
N TYR A 192 -5.16 -10.61 -3.34
CA TYR A 192 -4.87 -10.66 -4.78
C TYR A 192 -4.28 -12.03 -5.16
N ALA A 193 -4.34 -12.37 -6.45
CA ALA A 193 -3.74 -13.60 -6.95
C ALA A 193 -2.21 -13.52 -6.86
N ALA A 194 -1.57 -14.49 -6.24
CA ALA A 194 -0.13 -14.45 -5.99
C ALA A 194 0.70 -14.48 -7.28
N ALA A 195 0.17 -15.13 -8.33
CA ALA A 195 0.75 -15.13 -9.66
C ALA A 195 0.67 -13.76 -10.38
N GLU A 196 -0.13 -12.84 -9.86
CA GLU A 196 -0.30 -11.49 -10.37
C GLU A 196 -0.19 -10.47 -9.21
N PRO A 197 1.01 -10.17 -8.69
CA PRO A 197 1.17 -9.32 -7.49
C PRO A 197 0.62 -7.89 -7.61
N GLN A 198 0.41 -7.43 -8.84
CA GLN A 198 -0.23 -6.15 -9.18
C GLN A 198 -1.64 -6.32 -9.77
N GLY A 199 -2.19 -7.52 -9.69
CA GLY A 199 -3.54 -7.83 -10.15
C GLY A 199 -4.64 -7.15 -9.31
N PRO A 200 -5.90 -7.31 -9.75
CA PRO A 200 -7.04 -6.72 -9.06
C PRO A 200 -7.19 -7.28 -7.63
N LEU A 201 -7.57 -6.40 -6.71
CA LEU A 201 -7.92 -6.78 -5.35
C LEU A 201 -9.33 -7.37 -5.33
N ARG A 202 -9.48 -8.44 -4.56
CA ARG A 202 -10.77 -8.98 -4.12
C ARG A 202 -10.98 -8.58 -2.67
N ILE A 203 -12.19 -8.10 -2.36
CA ILE A 203 -12.58 -7.81 -0.98
C ILE A 203 -13.05 -9.11 -0.33
N GLU A 204 -12.42 -9.48 0.78
CA GLU A 204 -12.78 -10.65 1.58
C GLU A 204 -13.64 -10.27 2.80
N ALA A 205 -13.38 -9.10 3.38
CA ALA A 205 -14.20 -8.53 4.46
C ALA A 205 -14.11 -7.01 4.50
N ARG A 206 -15.10 -6.39 5.16
CA ARG A 206 -15.15 -4.94 5.43
C ARG A 206 -15.40 -4.71 6.91
N VAL A 207 -14.77 -3.68 7.47
CA VAL A 207 -15.03 -3.17 8.81
C VAL A 207 -15.39 -1.69 8.68
N ALA A 208 -16.64 -1.35 8.98
CA ALA A 208 -17.08 0.04 9.03
C ALA A 208 -16.57 0.72 10.31
N LEU A 209 -16.16 1.98 10.19
CA LEU A 209 -15.82 2.83 11.33
C LEU A 209 -17.09 3.45 11.92
N ALA A 210 -17.14 3.56 13.25
CA ALA A 210 -18.36 3.75 14.05
C ALA A 210 -18.74 5.20 14.38
#